data_AF-A0A9D3UG46-F1
#
_entry.id   AF-A0A9D3UG46-F1
#
_cell.length_a   1.000
_cell.length_b   1.000
_cell.length_c   1.000
_cell.angle_alpha   90.00
_cell.angle_beta   90.00
_cell.angle_gamma   90.00
#
_symmetry.space_group_name_H-M   'P 1'
#
loop_
_entity.id
_entity.type
_entity.pdbx_description
1 polymer ?
#
loop_
_entity_poly.entity_id
_entity_poly.type
_entity_poly.pdbx_seq_one_letter_code
_entity_poly.pdbx_strand_id
1 'polypeptide(L)'
;MELSLIKGGSLFNRKPSKGIEFLINTKKVGNSLEEVAAFLKNNTAGLSETVIGDYLGEREEFALRVMHTYVDSFNFKSMDFGEAIRFFLRGFRLPGEHRK
;
A
#
# COMPACT_ATOMS: atom_id res chain seq x y z
N MET A 1 9.70 15.23 -9.84
CA MET A 1 9.29 13.83 -9.65
C MET A 1 9.47 13.10 -10.96
N GLU A 2 9.99 11.87 -10.93
CA GLU A 2 10.27 11.10 -12.13
C GLU A 2 8.98 10.66 -12.85
N LEU A 3 8.91 10.84 -14.17
CA LEU A 3 7.69 10.63 -14.98
C LEU A 3 7.11 9.22 -14.85
N SER A 4 7.98 8.21 -14.71
CA SER A 4 7.57 6.82 -14.53
C SER A 4 6.95 6.56 -13.15
N LEU A 5 7.38 7.26 -12.10
CA LEU A 5 6.79 7.12 -10.76
C LEU A 5 5.35 7.64 -10.74
N ILE A 6 5.10 8.80 -11.36
CA ILE A 6 3.75 9.38 -11.50
C ILE A 6 2.87 8.45 -12.35
N LYS A 7 3.40 7.95 -13.46
CA LYS A 7 2.68 6.98 -14.31
C LYS A 7 2.33 5.70 -13.55
N GLY A 8 3.26 5.18 -12.76
CA GLY A 8 3.05 3.99 -11.93
C GLY A 8 1.99 4.21 -10.86
N GLY A 9 1.99 5.35 -10.18
CA GLY A 9 0.93 5.73 -9.24
C GLY A 9 -0.44 5.88 -9.90
N SER A 10 -0.49 6.50 -11.09
CA SER A 10 -1.73 6.58 -11.87
C SER A 10 -2.26 5.21 -12.30
N LEU A 11 -1.35 4.30 -12.69
CA LEU A 11 -1.72 2.92 -13.02
C LEU A 11 -2.20 2.16 -11.79
N PHE A 12 -1.53 2.30 -10.65
CA PHE A 12 -1.93 1.73 -9.37
C PHE A 12 -3.37 2.13 -9.01
N ASN A 13 -3.68 3.44 -9.09
CA ASN A 13 -5.02 3.97 -8.80
C ASN A 13 -6.13 3.40 -9.71
N ARG A 14 -5.79 2.79 -10.85
CA ARG A 14 -6.74 2.15 -11.78
C ARG A 14 -6.73 0.62 -11.68
N LYS A 15 -5.56 0.03 -11.51
CA LYS A 15 -5.29 -1.42 -11.48
C LYS A 15 -4.10 -1.66 -10.52
N PRO A 16 -4.36 -1.86 -9.22
CA PRO A 16 -3.32 -1.83 -8.18
C PRO A 16 -2.15 -2.77 -8.43
N SER A 17 -2.43 -4.06 -8.60
CA SER A 17 -1.40 -5.08 -8.82
C SER A 17 -0.60 -4.82 -10.11
N LYS A 18 -1.23 -4.28 -11.16
CA LYS A 18 -0.52 -3.85 -12.40
C LYS A 18 0.33 -2.60 -12.19
N GLY A 19 -0.10 -1.69 -11.33
CA GLY A 19 0.68 -0.52 -10.92
C GLY A 19 1.95 -0.91 -10.19
N ILE A 20 1.84 -1.83 -9.21
CA ILE A 20 2.97 -2.39 -8.48
C ILE A 20 3.93 -3.12 -9.44
N GLU A 21 3.41 -4.00 -10.30
CA GLU A 21 4.22 -4.69 -11.31
C GLU A 21 4.99 -3.71 -12.21
N PHE A 22 4.34 -2.64 -12.68
CA PHE A 22 4.99 -1.62 -13.49
C PHE A 22 6.10 -0.88 -12.72
N LEU A 23 5.84 -0.51 -11.46
CA LEU A 23 6.81 0.19 -10.61
C LEU A 23 8.04 -0.68 -10.33
N ILE A 24 7.84 -1.98 -10.13
CA ILE A 24 8.93 -2.96 -9.95
C ILE A 24 9.73 -3.13 -11.25
N ASN A 25 9.06 -3.37 -12.37
CA ASN A 25 9.71 -3.58 -13.68
C ASN A 25 10.49 -2.35 -14.15
N THR A 26 10.04 -1.15 -13.77
CA THR A 26 10.74 0.11 -14.05
C THR A 26 11.74 0.53 -12.97
N LYS A 27 11.98 -0.33 -11.96
CA LYS A 27 12.92 -0.12 -10.85
C LYS A 27 12.64 1.16 -10.05
N LYS A 28 11.37 1.55 -9.95
CA LYS A 28 10.92 2.67 -9.10
C LYS A 28 10.58 2.23 -7.68
N VAL A 29 10.23 0.96 -7.53
CA VAL A 29 10.06 0.25 -6.27
C VAL A 29 10.82 -1.07 -6.41
N GLY A 30 11.48 -1.55 -5.37
CA GLY A 30 12.10 -2.88 -5.42
C GLY A 30 11.06 -3.99 -5.33
N ASN A 31 11.48 -5.23 -5.64
CA ASN A 31 10.58 -6.39 -5.69
C ASN A 31 10.41 -7.09 -4.33
N SER A 32 10.97 -6.52 -3.25
CA SER A 32 10.77 -7.07 -1.90
C SER A 32 9.43 -6.62 -1.33
N LEU A 33 8.88 -7.42 -0.42
CA LEU A 33 7.61 -7.11 0.25
C LEU A 33 7.74 -5.83 1.09
N GLU A 34 8.89 -5.64 1.71
CA GLU A 34 9.24 -4.50 2.56
C GLU A 34 9.28 -3.19 1.75
N GLU A 35 9.85 -3.22 0.56
CA GLU A 35 9.91 -2.04 -0.32
C GLU A 35 8.53 -1.67 -0.86
N VAL A 36 7.71 -2.66 -1.23
CA VAL A 36 6.32 -2.40 -1.66
C VAL A 36 5.49 -1.85 -0.50
N ALA A 37 5.58 -2.46 0.68
CA ALA A 37 4.89 -1.98 1.88
C ALA A 37 5.31 -0.54 2.25
N ALA A 38 6.61 -0.24 2.21
CA ALA A 38 7.12 1.11 2.47
C ALA A 38 6.63 2.11 1.42
N PHE A 39 6.59 1.72 0.14
CA PHE A 39 6.06 2.55 -0.93
C PHE A 39 4.58 2.92 -0.69
N LEU A 40 3.74 1.93 -0.35
CA LEU A 40 2.33 2.17 -0.04
C LEU A 40 2.16 3.09 1.18
N LYS A 41 2.98 2.91 2.22
CA LYS A 41 2.93 3.69 3.47
C LYS A 41 3.34 5.15 3.27
N ASN A 42 4.37 5.38 2.45
CA ASN A 42 4.92 6.72 2.23
C ASN A 42 4.06 7.57 1.28
N ASN A 43 3.20 6.93 0.46
CA ASN A 43 2.27 7.57 -0.48
C ASN A 43 2.90 8.72 -1.31
N THR A 44 4.11 8.53 -1.82
CA THR A 44 4.88 9.60 -2.50
C THR A 44 4.47 9.83 -3.96
N ALA A 45 3.61 8.98 -4.51
CA ALA A 45 3.23 8.98 -5.93
C ALA A 45 1.77 9.39 -6.19
N GLY A 46 1.08 9.97 -5.19
CA GLY A 46 -0.33 10.34 -5.30
C GLY A 46 -1.25 9.12 -5.38
N LEU A 47 -0.96 8.09 -4.59
CA LEU A 47 -1.80 6.90 -4.48
C LEU A 47 -3.08 7.28 -3.73
N SER A 48 -4.20 6.77 -4.22
CA SER A 48 -5.48 6.91 -3.56
C SER A 48 -5.51 6.03 -2.30
N GLU A 49 -5.77 6.64 -1.13
CA GLU A 49 -5.88 5.92 0.14
C GLU A 49 -6.92 4.80 0.10
N THR A 50 -8.01 4.99 -0.65
CA THR A 50 -9.02 3.94 -0.87
C THR A 50 -8.43 2.76 -1.66
N VAL A 51 -7.66 3.06 -2.69
CA VAL A 51 -7.06 2.03 -3.55
C VAL A 51 -5.94 1.28 -2.83
N ILE A 52 -5.18 1.96 -1.96
CA ILE A 52 -4.24 1.29 -1.04
C ILE A 52 -5.00 0.29 -0.16
N GLY A 53 -6.13 0.70 0.41
CA GLY A 53 -6.96 -0.18 1.23
C GLY A 53 -7.50 -1.39 0.47
N ASP A 54 -8.01 -1.17 -0.75
CA ASP A 54 -8.48 -2.24 -1.63
C ASP A 54 -7.35 -3.24 -1.92
N TYR A 55 -6.15 -2.76 -2.28
CA TYR A 55 -4.98 -3.61 -2.56
C TYR A 55 -4.54 -4.43 -1.34
N LEU A 56 -4.46 -3.80 -0.17
CA LEU A 56 -4.15 -4.49 1.09
C LEU A 56 -5.26 -5.49 1.50
N GLY A 57 -6.46 -5.35 0.94
CA GLY A 57 -7.57 -6.27 1.13
C GLY A 57 -7.68 -7.38 0.07
N GLU A 58 -6.81 -7.40 -0.95
CA GLU A 58 -6.83 -8.42 -2.00
C GLU A 58 -6.44 -9.80 -1.43
N ARG A 59 -6.98 -10.87 -2.04
CA ARG A 59 -6.68 -12.27 -1.65
C ARG A 59 -5.53 -12.88 -2.46
N GLU A 60 -4.98 -12.13 -3.41
CA GLU A 60 -3.83 -12.55 -4.21
C GLU A 60 -2.61 -12.69 -3.30
N GLU A 61 -1.79 -13.72 -3.53
CA GLU A 61 -0.76 -14.15 -2.59
C GLU A 61 0.28 -13.07 -2.32
N PHE A 62 0.74 -12.37 -3.36
CA PHE A 62 1.72 -11.30 -3.20
C PHE A 62 1.12 -10.11 -2.44
N ALA A 63 -0.07 -9.63 -2.84
CA ALA A 63 -0.76 -8.54 -2.14
C ALA A 63 -1.04 -8.86 -0.66
N LEU A 64 -1.45 -10.09 -0.37
CA LEU A 64 -1.70 -10.56 1.01
C LEU A 64 -0.41 -10.55 1.85
N ARG A 65 0.70 -11.02 1.28
CA ARG A 65 2.01 -10.97 1.95
C ARG A 65 2.48 -9.53 2.17
N VAL A 66 2.28 -8.64 1.20
CA VAL A 66 2.55 -7.20 1.35
C VAL A 66 1.72 -6.61 2.48
N MET A 67 0.46 -7.01 2.65
CA MET A 67 -0.38 -6.55 3.75
C MET A 67 0.20 -6.95 5.12
N HIS A 68 0.64 -8.19 5.28
CA HIS A 68 1.31 -8.62 6.51
C HIS A 68 2.56 -7.76 6.79
N THR A 69 3.44 -7.60 5.80
CA THR A 69 4.63 -6.75 5.93
C THR A 69 4.28 -5.28 6.21
N TYR A 70 3.19 -4.77 5.63
CA TYR A 70 2.70 -3.42 5.88
C TYR A 70 2.32 -3.25 7.35
N VAL A 71 1.53 -4.17 7.93
CA VAL A 71 1.15 -4.16 9.35
C VAL A 71 2.38 -4.29 10.26
N ASP A 72 3.28 -5.22 9.96
CA ASP A 72 4.49 -5.46 10.75
C ASP A 72 5.47 -4.26 10.73
N SER A 73 5.36 -3.38 9.74
CA SER A 73 6.16 -2.15 9.65
C SER A 73 5.76 -1.07 10.67
N PHE A 74 4.67 -1.25 11.41
CA PHE A 74 4.22 -0.27 12.41
C PHE A 74 4.77 -0.60 13.79
N ASN A 75 5.34 0.40 14.45
CA ASN A 75 5.69 0.31 15.86
C ASN A 75 4.54 0.87 16.70
N PHE A 76 3.75 -0.02 17.30
CA PHE A 76 2.65 0.34 18.21
C PHE A 76 3.07 0.42 19.68
N LYS A 77 4.36 0.27 19.99
CA LYS A 77 4.84 0.30 21.37
C LYS A 77 4.49 1.64 22.02
N SER A 78 3.95 1.56 23.24
CA SER A 78 3.54 2.71 24.05
C SER A 78 2.34 3.51 23.49
N MET A 79 1.60 2.97 22.53
CA MET A 79 0.32 3.54 22.09
C MET A 79 -0.84 2.81 22.78
N ASP A 80 -1.90 3.54 23.13
CA ASP A 80 -3.17 2.87 23.46
C ASP A 80 -3.84 2.30 22.20
N PHE A 81 -4.86 1.46 22.36
CA PHE A 81 -5.53 0.82 21.22
C PHE A 81 -6.15 1.84 20.26
N GLY A 82 -6.77 2.91 20.79
CA GLY A 82 -7.39 3.94 19.97
C GLY A 82 -6.36 4.74 19.17
N GLU A 83 -5.23 5.06 19.78
CA GLU A 83 -4.08 5.69 19.14
C GLU A 83 -3.48 4.80 18.06
N ALA A 84 -3.25 3.52 18.37
CA ALA A 84 -2.67 2.55 17.43
C ALA A 84 -3.56 2.37 16.20
N ILE A 85 -4.87 2.20 16.38
CA ILE A 85 -5.81 2.06 15.25
C ILE A 85 -5.90 3.34 14.43
N ARG A 86 -6.00 4.52 15.07
CA ARG A 86 -6.01 5.80 14.34
C ARG A 86 -4.70 6.00 13.57
N PHE A 87 -3.56 5.62 14.15
CA PHE A 87 -2.26 5.73 13.51
C PHE A 87 -2.15 4.80 12.31
N PHE A 88 -2.56 3.54 12.47
CA PHE A 88 -2.58 2.54 11.39
C PHE A 88 -3.47 2.97 10.21
N LEU A 89 -4.68 3.48 10.50
CA LEU A 89 -5.66 3.88 9.48
C LEU A 89 -5.37 5.24 8.81
N ARG A 90 -4.25 5.91 9.12
CA ARG A 90 -3.86 7.15 8.41
C ARG A 90 -3.36 6.88 6.99
N GLY A 91 -2.83 5.69 6.73
CA GLY A 91 -2.19 5.37 5.44
C GLY A 91 -3.16 4.91 4.35
N PHE A 92 -4.40 4.57 4.71
CA PHE A 92 -5.39 4.03 3.77
C PHE A 92 -6.82 4.13 4.31
N ARG A 93 -7.82 3.89 3.46
CA ARG A 93 -9.23 3.73 3.89
C ARG A 93 -9.60 2.27 3.88
N LEU A 94 -10.31 1.81 4.90
CA LEU A 94 -10.79 0.42 4.94
C LEU A 94 -11.69 0.15 3.72
N PRO A 95 -11.53 -1.00 3.04
CA PRO A 95 -12.47 -1.43 2.02
C PRO A 95 -13.88 -1.52 2.63
N GLY A 96 -14.90 -1.10 1.89
CA GLY A 96 -16.28 -1.25 2.34
C GLY A 96 -16.63 -2.71 2.63
N GLU A 97 -17.41 -2.95 3.68
CA GLU A 97 -17.73 -4.30 4.21
C GLU A 97 -18.36 -5.26 3.18
N HIS A 98 -18.95 -4.74 2.10
CA HIS A 98 -19.59 -5.53 1.04
C HIS A 98 -18.68 -5.93 -0.14
N ARG A 99 -17.37 -5.62 -0.10
CA ARG A 99 -16.43 -5.87 -1.21
C ARG A 99 -15.35 -6.94 -0.94
N LYS A 100 -15.43 -7.69 0.16
CA LYS A 100 -14.47 -8.74 0.52
C LYS A 100 -14.99 -10.15 0.35
#